data_AF-A0A8K0D961-F1
#
_entry.id   AF-A0A8K0D961-F1
#
_cell.length_a   1.000
_cell.length_b   1.000
_cell.length_c   1.000
_cell.angle_alpha   90.00
_cell.angle_beta   90.00
_cell.angle_gamma   90.00
#
_symmetry.space_group_name_H-M   'P 1'
#
loop_
_entity.id
_entity.type
_entity.pdbx_description
1 polymer ?
#
loop_
_entity_poly.entity_id
_entity_poly.type
_entity_poly.pdbx_seq_one_letter_code
_entity_poly.pdbx_strand_id
1 'polypeptide(L)'
;MSSSGRVLPLARLCARQFSQSAVRRAEVPSENFQKLKVKQQKFQVDDGVPVYIKGGMLDKILYQATVAGTTVGVILGIQVFLTLANK
;
A
#
# COMPACT_ATOMS: atom_id res chain seq x y z
N MET A 1 -44.48 30.33 -15.40
CA MET A 1 -43.93 29.24 -14.55
C MET A 1 -42.53 28.92 -15.05
N SER A 2 -41.49 29.33 -14.31
CA SER A 2 -40.09 29.18 -14.72
C SER A 2 -39.65 27.72 -14.56
N SER A 3 -39.41 27.06 -15.69
CA SER A 3 -39.05 25.63 -15.78
C SER A 3 -37.66 25.30 -15.21
N SER A 4 -36.86 26.32 -14.87
CA SER A 4 -35.45 26.17 -14.50
C SER A 4 -35.23 25.52 -13.13
N GLY A 5 -36.21 25.55 -12.22
CA GLY A 5 -36.09 24.95 -10.89
C GLY A 5 -36.18 23.42 -10.87
N ARG A 6 -36.71 22.80 -11.93
CA ARG A 6 -36.97 21.34 -12.00
C ARG A 6 -35.88 20.55 -12.72
N VAL A 7 -35.04 21.21 -13.52
CA VAL A 7 -33.98 20.56 -14.30
C VAL A 7 -32.71 20.29 -13.50
N LEU A 8 -32.42 21.12 -12.50
CA LEU A 8 -31.24 20.98 -11.63
C LEU A 8 -31.20 19.66 -10.82
N PRO A 9 -32.28 19.20 -10.17
CA PRO A 9 -32.24 17.92 -9.45
C PRO A 9 -32.10 16.73 -10.40
N LEU A 10 -32.71 16.78 -11.59
CA LEU A 10 -32.61 15.72 -12.60
C LEU A 10 -31.19 15.64 -13.19
N ALA A 11 -30.60 16.78 -13.54
CA ALA A 11 -29.21 16.84 -14.01
C ALA A 11 -28.25 16.27 -12.96
N ARG A 12 -28.48 16.55 -11.67
CA ARG A 12 -27.69 15.99 -10.56
C ARG A 12 -27.85 14.48 -10.40
N LEU A 13 -29.06 13.95 -10.59
CA LEU A 13 -29.32 12.51 -10.56
C LEU A 13 -28.67 11.79 -11.75
N CYS A 14 -28.78 12.35 -12.95
CA CYS A 14 -28.13 11.82 -14.16
C CYS A 14 -26.60 11.85 -14.06
N ALA A 15 -26.01 12.94 -13.55
CA ALA A 15 -24.58 13.05 -13.30
C ALA A 15 -24.10 12.04 -12.23
N ARG A 16 -24.89 11.84 -11.17
CA ARG A 16 -24.63 10.78 -10.18
C ARG A 16 -24.71 9.38 -10.80
N GLN A 17 -25.61 9.14 -11.74
CA GLN A 17 -25.77 7.85 -12.38
C GLN A 17 -24.63 7.52 -13.36
N PHE A 18 -24.09 8.52 -14.06
CA PHE A 18 -22.93 8.33 -14.95
C PHE A 18 -21.64 8.00 -14.19
N SER A 19 -21.51 8.52 -12.95
CA SER A 19 -20.36 8.25 -12.08
C SER A 19 -20.53 7.01 -11.17
N GLN A 20 -21.63 6.27 -11.27
CA GLN A 20 -21.72 4.96 -10.62
C GLN A 20 -20.99 3.94 -11.50
N SER A 21 -19.67 3.83 -11.32
CA SER A 21 -18.92 2.64 -11.77
C SER A 21 -19.61 1.41 -11.18
N ALA A 22 -20.18 0.58 -12.06
CA ALA A 22 -20.64 -0.78 -11.82
C ALA A 22 -21.07 -1.07 -10.36
N VAL A 23 -22.37 -0.94 -10.10
CA VAL A 23 -23.11 -1.86 -9.22
C VAL A 23 -22.32 -2.29 -7.98
N ARG A 24 -22.37 -1.48 -6.91
CA ARG A 24 -22.25 -2.01 -5.54
C ARG A 24 -23.46 -2.90 -5.22
N ARG A 25 -23.75 -3.93 -6.03
CA ARG A 25 -24.54 -5.05 -5.53
C ARG A 25 -23.74 -5.58 -4.37
N ALA A 26 -24.42 -5.86 -3.27
CA ALA A 26 -23.93 -6.70 -2.21
C ALA A 26 -23.67 -8.11 -2.79
N GLU A 27 -22.63 -8.25 -3.60
CA GLU A 27 -21.99 -9.52 -3.84
C GLU A 27 -21.37 -9.89 -2.49
N VAL A 28 -21.76 -11.05 -1.96
CA VAL A 28 -21.14 -11.60 -0.74
C VAL A 28 -19.63 -11.42 -0.91
N PRO A 29 -18.96 -10.62 -0.07
CA PRO A 29 -17.59 -10.25 -0.34
C PRO A 29 -16.78 -11.55 -0.44
N SER A 30 -16.11 -11.73 -1.58
CA SER A 30 -15.30 -12.92 -1.79
C SER A 30 -14.35 -13.12 -0.61
N GLU A 31 -14.00 -14.35 -0.30
CA GLU A 31 -13.09 -14.67 0.82
C GLU A 31 -11.79 -13.83 0.73
N ASN A 32 -11.33 -13.58 -0.49
CA ASN A 32 -10.18 -12.73 -0.78
C ASN A 32 -10.41 -11.25 -0.42
N PHE A 33 -11.61 -10.71 -0.64
CA PHE A 33 -11.95 -9.34 -0.24
C PHE A 33 -11.96 -9.20 1.29
N GLN A 34 -12.45 -10.20 2.02
CA GLN A 34 -12.40 -10.19 3.48
C GLN A 34 -10.95 -10.23 4.00
N LYS A 35 -10.12 -11.12 3.43
CA LYS A 35 -8.68 -11.18 3.73
C LYS A 35 -7.98 -9.84 3.45
N LEU A 36 -8.33 -9.18 2.35
CA LEU A 36 -7.81 -7.85 2.03
C LEU A 36 -8.21 -6.82 3.08
N LYS A 37 -9.48 -6.82 3.53
CA LYS A 37 -9.96 -5.90 4.56
C LYS A 37 -9.22 -6.07 5.90
N VAL A 38 -8.97 -7.31 6.31
CA VAL A 38 -8.17 -7.59 7.51
C VAL A 38 -6.73 -7.06 7.36
N LYS A 39 -6.10 -7.26 6.19
CA LYS A 39 -4.78 -6.67 5.91
C LYS A 39 -4.82 -5.15 5.91
N GLN A 40 -5.82 -4.53 5.27
CA GLN A 40 -6.00 -3.08 5.27
C GLN A 40 -6.12 -2.53 6.69
N GLN A 41 -6.93 -3.15 7.54
CA GLN A 41 -7.06 -2.76 8.96
C GLN A 41 -5.70 -2.80 9.67
N LYS A 42 -4.94 -3.90 9.53
CA LYS A 42 -3.62 -4.03 10.15
C LYS A 42 -2.64 -2.93 9.71
N PHE A 43 -2.59 -2.62 8.41
CA PHE A 43 -1.63 -1.65 7.86
C PHE A 43 -2.10 -0.18 7.96
N GLN A 44 -3.38 0.07 8.25
CA GLN A 44 -3.96 1.41 8.38
C GLN A 44 -4.05 1.90 9.83
N VAL A 45 -3.66 1.10 10.83
CA VAL A 45 -3.53 1.58 12.22
C VAL A 45 -2.53 2.74 12.25
N ASP A 46 -2.89 3.86 12.86
CA ASP A 46 -2.00 5.00 13.04
C ASP A 46 -1.15 4.82 14.29
N ASP A 47 -0.10 4.01 14.17
CA ASP A 47 0.82 3.61 15.24
C ASP A 47 2.20 4.27 15.12
N GLY A 48 2.39 5.15 14.12
CA GLY A 48 3.68 5.74 13.79
C GLY A 48 4.72 4.74 13.27
N VAL A 49 4.34 3.47 13.05
CA VAL A 49 5.26 2.43 12.57
C VAL A 49 5.45 2.59 11.06
N PRO A 50 6.69 2.68 10.56
CA PRO A 50 6.92 2.82 9.14
C PRO A 50 6.52 1.56 8.36
N VAL A 51 6.06 1.75 7.13
CA VAL A 51 5.41 0.71 6.31
C VAL A 51 6.26 -0.56 6.11
N TYR A 52 7.59 -0.43 6.04
CA TYR A 52 8.52 -1.53 5.77
C TYR A 52 8.76 -2.48 6.96
N ILE A 53 8.28 -2.15 8.16
CA ILE A 53 8.28 -3.04 9.35
C ILE A 53 6.88 -3.28 9.91
N LYS A 54 5.84 -2.76 9.24
CA LYS A 54 4.45 -2.78 9.71
C LYS A 54 3.82 -4.18 9.65
N GLY A 55 4.39 -5.09 8.86
CA GLY A 55 4.02 -6.50 8.80
C GLY A 55 4.38 -7.28 10.07
N GLY A 56 5.32 -6.78 10.89
CA GLY A 56 5.64 -7.31 12.22
C GLY A 56 7.03 -7.94 12.31
N MET A 57 7.16 -9.05 13.04
CA MET A 57 8.46 -9.66 13.37
C MET A 57 9.24 -10.12 12.13
N LEU A 58 8.57 -10.71 11.14
CA LEU A 58 9.23 -11.19 9.93
C LEU A 58 9.92 -10.05 9.16
N ASP A 59 9.26 -8.90 9.05
CA ASP A 59 9.85 -7.72 8.41
C ASP A 59 11.11 -7.26 9.13
N LYS A 60 11.13 -7.30 10.46
CA LYS A 60 12.31 -6.94 11.27
C LYS A 60 13.46 -7.91 11.02
N ILE A 61 13.20 -9.22 11.04
CA ILE A 61 14.22 -10.24 10.78
C ILE A 61 14.78 -10.06 9.36
N LEU A 62 13.91 -9.88 8.37
CA LEU A 62 14.30 -9.68 6.99
C LEU A 62 15.15 -8.42 6.82
N TYR A 63 14.72 -7.31 7.41
CA TYR A 63 15.46 -6.05 7.39
C TYR A 63 16.86 -6.19 8.00
N GLN A 64 16.97 -6.79 9.18
CA GLN A 64 18.25 -7.00 9.85
C GLN A 64 19.17 -7.93 9.05
N ALA A 65 18.63 -9.00 8.46
CA ALA A 65 19.40 -9.90 7.60
C ALA A 65 19.93 -9.17 6.35
N THR A 66 19.11 -8.32 5.72
CA THR A 66 19.54 -7.51 4.57
C THR A 66 20.64 -6.53 4.96
N VAL A 67 20.48 -5.80 6.07
CA VAL A 67 21.49 -4.85 6.55
C VAL A 67 22.80 -5.56 6.88
N ALA A 68 22.75 -6.72 7.54
CA ALA A 68 23.94 -7.51 7.84
C ALA A 68 24.64 -7.96 6.55
N GLY A 69 23.89 -8.52 5.59
CA GLY A 69 24.43 -8.97 4.32
C GLY A 69 25.09 -7.86 3.51
N THR A 70 24.46 -6.70 3.40
CA THR A 70 25.03 -5.56 2.66
C THR A 70 26.26 -4.99 3.37
N THR A 71 26.24 -4.90 4.70
CA THR A 71 27.38 -4.43 5.50
C THR A 71 28.59 -5.35 5.31
N VAL A 72 28.39 -6.67 5.38
CA VAL A 72 29.46 -7.65 5.12
C VAL A 72 29.99 -7.49 3.70
N GLY A 73 29.10 -7.38 2.70
CA GLY A 73 29.49 -7.18 1.30
C GLY A 73 30.34 -5.92 1.10
N VAL A 74 29.97 -4.81 1.73
CA VAL A 74 30.74 -3.55 1.67
C VAL A 74 32.11 -3.71 2.31
N ILE A 75 32.19 -4.33 3.50
CA ILE A 75 33.48 -4.55 4.19
C ILE A 75 34.42 -5.40 3.32
N LEU A 76 33.93 -6.52 2.79
CA LEU A 76 34.72 -7.40 1.93
C LEU A 76 35.14 -6.67 0.64
N GLY A 77 34.24 -5.88 0.04
CA GLY A 77 34.55 -5.06 -1.13
C GLY A 77 35.68 -4.06 -0.87
N ILE A 78 35.65 -3.37 0.28
CA ILE A 78 36.71 -2.45 0.70
C ILE A 78 38.02 -3.21 0.92
N GLN A 79 38.00 -4.37 1.59
CA GLN A 79 39.20 -5.18 1.81
C GLN A 79 39.86 -5.60 0.49
N VAL A 80 39.06 -6.05 -0.48
CA VAL A 80 39.56 -6.41 -1.82
C VAL A 80 40.17 -5.20 -2.51
N PHE A 81 39.49 -4.04 -2.48
CA PHE A 81 39.99 -2.83 -3.10
C PHE A 81 41.32 -2.37 -2.50
N LEU A 82 41.44 -2.35 -1.17
CA LEU A 82 42.67 -2.01 -0.47
C LEU A 82 43.80 -3.01 -0.75
N THR A 83 43.48 -4.30 -0.85
CA THR A 83 44.48 -5.32 -1.20
C THR A 83 45.03 -5.12 -2.60
N LEU A 84 44.17 -4.76 -3.56
CA LEU A 84 44.59 -4.47 -4.93
C LEU A 84 45.37 -3.16 -5.04
N ALA A 85 45.03 -2.14 -4.24
CA ALA A 85 45.70 -0.84 -4.27
C ALA A 85 47.10 -0.86 -3.64
N ASN A 86 47.36 -1.78 -2.70
CA ASN A 86 48.64 -1.93 -2.00
C ASN A 86 49.56 -2.99 -2.63
N LYS A 87 49.20 -3.52 -3.81
CA LYS A 87 49.97 -4.50 -4.57
C LYS A 87 50.55 -3.86 -5.82
#